data_AF-A0A941DR11-F1
#
_entry.id   AF-A0A941DR11-F1
#
_cell.length_a   1.000
_cell.length_b   1.000
_cell.length_c   1.000
_cell.angle_alpha   90.00
_cell.angle_beta   90.00
_cell.angle_gamma   90.00
#
_symmetry.space_group_name_H-M   'P 1'
#
loop_
_entity.id
_entity.type
_entity.pdbx_description
1 polymer ?
#
loop_
_entity_poly.entity_id
_entity_poly.type
_entity_poly.pdbx_seq_one_letter_code
_entity_poly.pdbx_strand_id
1 'polypeptide(L)'
;QRVAQIHAAASDPDVNIVLALRGSYGLSRLLPAIDFELLAQSGKLFVGYSDFTLVHQGLLQRGRCSLAGPMLCDDYTREQQSVYTLDQFIHCISSDRHRVEFDTAYSGDLQVSG
;
A
#
# COMPACT_ATOMS: atom_id res chain seq x y z
N GLN A 1 -18.02 4.60 -11.27
CA GLN A 1 -18.16 3.93 -9.96
C GLN A 1 -16.82 3.74 -9.24
N ARG A 2 -15.85 2.98 -9.76
CA ARG A 2 -14.55 2.74 -9.06
C ARG A 2 -13.77 4.00 -8.69
N VAL A 3 -13.61 4.94 -9.63
CA VAL A 3 -12.93 6.23 -9.37
C VAL A 3 -13.63 7.00 -8.26
N ALA A 4 -14.96 7.09 -8.30
CA ALA A 4 -15.73 7.76 -7.27
C ALA A 4 -15.55 7.12 -5.87
N GLN A 5 -15.37 5.80 -5.79
CA GLN A 5 -15.08 5.12 -4.52
C GLN A 5 -13.67 5.49 -3.99
N ILE A 6 -12.68 5.58 -4.88
CA ILE A 6 -11.32 6.03 -4.51
C ILE A 6 -11.37 7.47 -3.99
N HIS A 7 -12.07 8.36 -4.69
CA HIS A 7 -12.21 9.76 -4.28
C HIS A 7 -13.01 9.91 -3.00
N ALA A 8 -14.09 9.17 -2.83
CA ALA A 8 -14.85 9.15 -1.58
C ALA A 8 -13.98 8.74 -0.39
N ALA A 9 -13.19 7.65 -0.52
CA ALA A 9 -12.29 7.21 0.53
C ALA A 9 -11.18 8.23 0.84
N ALA A 10 -10.69 8.95 -0.17
CA ALA A 10 -9.70 10.02 0.00
C ALA A 10 -10.31 11.26 0.71
N SER A 11 -11.57 11.58 0.43
CA SER A 11 -12.25 12.77 0.97
C SER A 11 -12.93 12.53 2.33
N ASP A 12 -13.10 11.28 2.75
CA ASP A 12 -13.74 10.93 4.02
C ASP A 12 -12.85 11.34 5.22
N PRO A 13 -13.30 12.26 6.09
CA PRO A 13 -12.49 12.72 7.23
C PRO A 13 -12.24 11.63 8.28
N ASP A 14 -13.12 10.63 8.39
CA ASP A 14 -13.05 9.59 9.42
C ASP A 14 -12.14 8.41 9.00
N VAL A 15 -11.73 8.37 7.73
CA VAL A 15 -10.79 7.36 7.22
C VAL A 15 -9.36 7.80 7.51
N ASN A 16 -8.50 6.89 7.99
CA ASN A 16 -7.06 7.14 8.07
C ASN A 16 -6.26 6.31 7.05
N ILE A 17 -6.77 5.13 6.70
CA ILE A 17 -6.08 4.16 5.85
C ILE A 17 -7.02 3.75 4.72
N VAL A 18 -6.54 3.84 3.48
CA VAL A 18 -7.22 3.33 2.29
C VAL A 18 -6.54 2.03 1.89
N LEU A 19 -7.17 0.92 2.21
CA LEU A 19 -6.69 -0.43 1.91
C LEU A 19 -7.24 -0.91 0.57
N ALA A 20 -6.36 -1.32 -0.35
CA ALA A 20 -6.78 -1.96 -1.58
C ALA A 20 -7.52 -3.27 -1.27
N LEU A 21 -8.67 -3.46 -1.92
CA LEU A 21 -9.51 -4.64 -1.72
C LEU A 21 -8.78 -5.90 -2.20
N ARG A 22 -8.17 -5.84 -3.39
CA ARG A 22 -7.44 -6.93 -4.02
C ARG A 22 -6.57 -6.39 -5.16
N GLY A 23 -5.60 -7.18 -5.58
CA GLY A 23 -4.88 -6.97 -6.84
C GLY A 23 -5.75 -7.32 -8.04
N SER A 24 -5.15 -7.30 -9.24
CA SER A 24 -5.66 -7.77 -10.55
C SER A 24 -5.22 -6.78 -11.63
N TYR A 25 -6.07 -6.45 -12.58
CA TYR A 25 -5.81 -5.52 -13.65
C TYR A 25 -7.03 -4.61 -13.84
N GLY A 26 -6.80 -3.31 -13.91
CA GLY A 26 -7.82 -2.35 -14.27
C GLY A 26 -7.57 -0.91 -13.83
N LEU A 27 -6.64 -0.65 -12.91
CA LEU A 27 -6.27 0.71 -12.50
C LEU A 27 -5.65 1.49 -13.67
N SER A 28 -4.88 0.84 -14.53
CA SER A 28 -4.32 1.43 -15.75
C SER A 28 -5.38 2.12 -16.62
N ARG A 29 -6.57 1.52 -16.75
CA ARG A 29 -7.70 2.08 -17.51
C ARG A 29 -8.39 3.24 -16.82
N LEU A 30 -8.18 3.39 -15.51
CA LEU A 30 -8.76 4.45 -14.70
C LEU A 30 -7.79 5.63 -14.50
N LEU A 31 -6.50 5.46 -14.83
CA LEU A 31 -5.46 6.48 -14.63
C LEU A 31 -5.86 7.90 -15.05
N PRO A 32 -6.47 8.14 -16.24
CA PRO A 32 -6.81 9.49 -16.66
C PRO A 32 -7.90 10.15 -15.80
N ALA A 33 -8.68 9.36 -15.05
CA ALA A 33 -9.79 9.82 -14.22
C ALA A 33 -9.44 9.88 -12.73
N ILE A 34 -8.30 9.33 -12.30
CA ILE A 34 -7.86 9.40 -10.91
C ILE A 34 -7.25 10.78 -10.67
N ASP A 35 -7.96 11.60 -9.89
CA ASP A 35 -7.41 12.81 -9.30
C ASP A 35 -6.33 12.50 -8.25
N PHE A 36 -5.10 12.27 -8.70
CA PHE A 36 -3.98 12.00 -7.79
C PHE A 36 -3.61 13.17 -6.89
N GLU A 37 -4.02 14.40 -7.22
CA GLU A 37 -3.78 15.56 -6.37
C GLU A 37 -4.68 15.49 -5.13
N LEU A 38 -5.97 15.15 -5.33
CA LEU A 38 -6.88 14.84 -4.23
C LEU A 38 -6.32 13.72 -3.33
N LEU A 39 -5.83 12.62 -3.93
CA LEU A 39 -5.25 11.51 -3.16
C LEU A 39 -4.03 12.00 -2.36
N ALA A 40 -3.14 12.79 -2.95
CA ALA A 40 -1.95 13.30 -2.28
C ALA A 40 -2.28 14.27 -1.13
N GLN A 41 -3.31 15.11 -1.30
CA GLN A 41 -3.71 16.10 -0.30
C GLN A 41 -4.52 15.49 0.85
N SER A 42 -5.13 14.32 0.65
CA SER A 42 -6.00 13.65 1.63
C SER A 42 -5.36 13.31 2.98
N GLY A 43 -4.03 13.20 3.03
CA GLY A 43 -3.30 12.78 4.23
C GLY A 43 -3.52 11.31 4.63
N LYS A 44 -4.20 10.52 3.80
CA LYS A 44 -4.48 9.10 4.06
C LYS A 44 -3.27 8.24 3.74
N LEU A 45 -3.12 7.14 4.49
CA LEU A 45 -2.17 6.10 4.12
C LEU A 45 -2.81 5.16 3.09
N PHE A 46 -2.31 5.17 1.85
CA PHE A 46 -2.74 4.25 0.81
C PHE A 46 -1.91 2.96 0.86
N VAL A 47 -2.57 1.81 0.93
CA VAL A 47 -1.95 0.50 1.14
C VAL A 47 -2.43 -0.51 0.10
N GLY A 48 -1.51 -1.23 -0.53
CA GLY A 48 -1.79 -2.34 -1.43
C GLY A 48 -0.55 -2.83 -2.15
N TYR A 49 -0.70 -3.76 -3.09
CA TYR A 49 0.40 -4.16 -4.00
C TYR A 49 -0.16 -4.56 -5.37
N SER A 50 0.69 -5.06 -6.27
CA SER A 50 0.31 -5.45 -7.64
C SER A 50 -0.14 -4.25 -8.48
N ASP A 51 -1.32 -4.27 -9.11
CA ASP A 51 -1.87 -3.15 -9.92
C ASP A 51 -1.92 -1.82 -9.16
N PHE A 52 -2.01 -1.88 -7.83
CA PHE A 52 -1.99 -0.71 -6.96
C PHE A 52 -0.66 0.07 -7.01
N THR A 53 0.39 -0.50 -7.59
CA THR A 53 1.67 0.16 -7.89
C THR A 53 1.48 1.46 -8.67
N LEU A 54 0.47 1.53 -9.54
CA LEU A 54 0.14 2.76 -10.26
C LEU A 54 -0.26 3.90 -9.32
N VAL A 55 -0.95 3.59 -8.22
CA VAL A 55 -1.29 4.57 -7.19
C VAL A 55 -0.04 4.97 -6.42
N HIS A 56 0.83 4.01 -6.08
CA HIS A 56 2.12 4.32 -5.44
C HIS A 56 2.96 5.29 -6.28
N GLN A 57 3.05 5.06 -7.59
CA GLN A 57 3.78 5.94 -8.50
C GLN A 57 3.13 7.33 -8.62
N GLY A 58 1.80 7.40 -8.71
CA GLY A 58 1.06 8.66 -8.78
C GLY A 58 1.25 9.53 -7.54
N LEU A 59 1.28 8.90 -6.35
CA LEU A 59 1.56 9.56 -5.08
C LEU A 59 3.03 9.96 -4.94
N LEU A 60 3.96 9.07 -5.33
CA LEU A 60 5.40 9.34 -5.28
C LEU A 60 5.78 10.55 -6.14
N GLN A 61 5.21 10.68 -7.35
CA GLN A 61 5.42 11.85 -8.21
C GLN A 61 4.95 13.17 -7.59
N ARG A 62 4.11 13.11 -6.55
CA ARG A 62 3.60 14.25 -5.78
C ARG A 62 4.28 14.37 -4.40
N GLY A 63 5.37 13.65 -4.19
CA GLY A 63 6.12 13.68 -2.93
C GLY A 63 5.36 13.05 -1.75
N ARG A 64 4.41 12.16 -2.00
CA ARG A 64 3.64 11.48 -0.97
C ARG A 64 4.02 10.00 -0.85
N CYS A 65 4.31 9.59 0.37
CA CYS A 65 4.54 8.20 0.70
C CYS A 65 3.24 7.40 0.69
N SER A 66 3.36 6.14 0.31
CA SER A 66 2.32 5.11 0.42
C SER A 66 3.01 3.79 0.72
N LEU A 67 2.25 2.78 1.16
CA LEU A 67 2.83 1.52 1.61
C LEU A 67 2.48 0.37 0.69
N ALA A 68 3.51 -0.30 0.17
CA ALA A 68 3.33 -1.61 -0.43
C ALA A 68 3.05 -2.62 0.69
N GLY A 69 1.79 -3.03 0.85
CA GLY A 69 1.34 -3.77 2.03
C GLY A 69 0.10 -4.64 1.75
N PRO A 70 -0.38 -5.36 2.76
CA PRO A 70 -1.43 -6.37 2.60
C PRO A 70 -2.72 -5.76 2.01
N MET A 71 -3.48 -6.56 1.26
CA MET A 71 -4.78 -6.23 0.70
C MET A 71 -5.89 -7.03 1.41
N LEU A 72 -7.12 -6.50 1.42
CA LEU A 72 -8.19 -7.11 2.21
C LEU A 72 -8.47 -8.57 1.79
N CYS A 73 -8.74 -8.81 0.51
CA CYS A 73 -9.10 -10.14 0.03
C CYS A 73 -7.88 -11.08 -0.11
N ASP A 74 -6.75 -10.54 -0.54
CA ASP A 74 -5.55 -11.34 -0.83
C ASP A 74 -4.76 -11.67 0.45
N ASP A 75 -4.91 -10.86 1.51
CA ASP A 75 -4.18 -11.03 2.77
C ASP A 75 -5.00 -11.32 4.01
N TYR A 76 -6.07 -10.56 4.23
CA TYR A 76 -6.86 -10.67 5.45
C TYR A 76 -7.96 -11.74 5.36
N THR A 77 -8.43 -12.10 4.17
CA THR A 77 -9.46 -13.14 4.02
C THR A 77 -8.95 -14.45 3.43
N ARG A 78 -7.64 -14.59 3.24
CA ARG A 78 -7.06 -15.85 2.77
C ARG A 78 -7.24 -16.94 3.83
N GLU A 79 -7.42 -18.19 3.40
CA GLU A 79 -7.63 -19.33 4.30
C GLU A 79 -6.43 -19.55 5.25
N GLN A 80 -5.21 -19.46 4.72
CA GLN A 80 -3.97 -19.54 5.50
C GLN A 80 -3.30 -18.18 5.56
N GLN A 81 -3.68 -17.37 6.56
CA GLN A 81 -3.10 -16.05 6.76
C GLN A 81 -1.62 -16.13 7.13
N SER A 82 -0.79 -15.31 6.47
CA SER A 82 0.59 -15.06 6.90
C SER A 82 0.58 -14.15 8.13
N VAL A 83 0.73 -14.73 9.32
CA VAL A 83 0.86 -13.98 10.58
C VAL A 83 2.01 -12.98 10.49
N TYR A 84 3.15 -13.41 9.93
CA TYR A 84 4.30 -12.55 9.70
C TYR A 84 3.93 -11.29 8.90
N THR A 85 3.21 -11.42 7.78
CA THR A 85 2.85 -10.27 6.93
C THR A 85 1.94 -9.29 7.68
N LEU A 86 0.93 -9.81 8.37
CA LEU A 86 -0.04 -8.98 9.08
C LEU A 86 0.61 -8.28 10.28
N ASP A 87 1.43 -8.99 11.06
CA ASP A 87 2.16 -8.42 12.19
C ASP A 87 3.16 -7.37 11.75
N GLN A 88 3.93 -7.62 10.67
CA GLN A 88 4.88 -6.65 10.13
C GLN A 88 4.15 -5.39 9.65
N PHE A 89 3.00 -5.53 8.99
CA PHE A 89 2.20 -4.38 8.57
C PHE A 89 1.72 -3.55 9.76
N ILE A 90 1.15 -4.19 10.79
CA ILE A 90 0.69 -3.48 11.99
C ILE A 90 1.86 -2.77 12.68
N HIS A 91 2.98 -3.45 12.91
CA HIS A 91 4.16 -2.83 13.49
C HIS A 91 4.68 -1.65 12.65
N CYS A 92 4.67 -1.78 11.31
CA CYS A 92 5.11 -0.73 10.40
C CYS A 92 4.27 0.54 10.53
N ILE A 93 2.95 0.42 10.65
CA ILE A 93 2.05 1.59 10.72
C ILE A 93 1.85 2.13 12.14
N SER A 94 2.18 1.34 13.18
CA SER A 94 1.99 1.72 14.58
C SER A 94 3.26 2.22 15.27
N SER A 95 4.41 2.20 14.59
CA SER A 95 5.71 2.49 15.21
C SER A 95 6.46 3.59 14.44
N ASP A 96 7.31 4.32 15.16
CA ASP A 96 8.20 5.34 14.59
C ASP A 96 9.32 4.74 13.72
N ARG A 97 9.72 3.51 14.04
CA ARG A 97 10.74 2.74 13.31
C ARG A 97 10.29 1.31 13.11
N HIS A 98 10.39 0.85 11.86
CA HIS A 98 10.14 -0.53 11.49
C HIS A 98 11.45 -1.26 11.20
N ARG A 99 11.63 -2.46 11.76
CA ARG A 99 12.81 -3.31 11.54
C ARG A 99 12.34 -4.66 11.03
N VAL A 100 12.88 -5.06 9.88
CA VAL A 100 12.64 -6.36 9.26
C VAL A 100 13.88 -7.21 9.45
N GLU A 101 13.71 -8.40 10.01
CA GLU A 101 14.79 -9.38 10.22
C GLU A 101 14.38 -10.71 9.63
N PHE A 102 15.33 -11.38 8.97
CA PHE A 102 15.15 -12.71 8.45
C PHE A 102 16.50 -13.43 8.41
N ASP A 103 16.46 -14.74 8.64
CA ASP A 103 17.62 -15.60 8.46
C ASP A 103 17.71 -16.01 6.99
N THR A 104 18.94 -16.06 6.46
CA THR A 104 19.20 -16.51 5.09
C THR A 104 20.36 -17.49 5.06
N ALA A 105 20.29 -18.49 4.18
CA ALA A 105 21.40 -19.40 3.90
C ALA A 105 22.50 -18.74 3.03
N TYR A 106 22.30 -17.50 2.59
CA TYR A 106 23.28 -16.75 1.83
C TYR A 106 24.49 -16.42 2.71
N SER A 107 25.65 -16.95 2.34
CA SER A 107 26.92 -16.80 3.08
C SER A 107 27.96 -15.94 2.35
N GLY A 108 27.56 -15.22 1.30
CA GLY A 108 28.44 -14.31 0.57
C GLY A 108 28.52 -12.93 1.23
N ASP A 109 29.46 -12.11 0.78
CA ASP A 109 29.56 -10.72 1.25
C ASP A 109 28.37 -9.91 0.76
N LEU A 110 27.54 -9.44 1.70
CA LEU A 110 26.47 -8.50 1.42
C LEU A 110 27.05 -7.10 1.23
N GLN A 111 27.14 -6.65 -0.02
CA GLN A 111 27.39 -5.24 -0.34
C GLN A 111 26.07 -4.48 -0.24
N VAL A 112 25.81 -3.85 0.90
CA VAL A 112 24.65 -3.00 1.12
C VAL A 112 25.08 -1.54 1.00
N SER A 113 24.63 -0.86 -0.05
CA SER A 113 24.75 0.59 -0.19
C SER A 113 23.38 1.16 -0.53
N GLY A 114 22.94 2.16 0.25
CA GLY A 114 21.67 2.85 0.10
C GLY A 114 21.78 4.25 0.66
#